data_AF-A0A2E3H0B8-F1
#
_entry.id   AF-A0A2E3H0B8-F1
#
_cell.length_a   1.000
_cell.length_b   1.000
_cell.length_c   1.000
_cell.angle_alpha   90.00
_cell.angle_beta   90.00
_cell.angle_gamma   90.00
#
_symmetry.space_group_name_H-M   'P 1'
#
loop_
_entity.id
_entity.type
_entity.pdbx_description
1 polymer ?
#
loop_
_entity_poly.entity_id
_entity_poly.type
_entity_poly.pdbx_seq_one_letter_code
_entity_poly.pdbx_strand_id
1 'polypeptide(L)' 'PDRKLLTYHVNFTKAVQTRRLTMGVADGRVEADGEEIYVVKDMKVALSES' A
#
# COMPACT_ATOMS: atom_id res chain seq x y z
N PRO A 1 -5.80 -15.78 -19.14
CA PRO A 1 -4.99 -15.30 -18.00
C PRO A 1 -5.00 -16.39 -16.94
N ASP A 2 -3.83 -16.84 -16.51
CA ASP A 2 -3.73 -18.06 -15.70
C ASP A 2 -4.05 -17.77 -14.23
N ARG A 3 -3.74 -16.55 -13.76
CA ARG A 3 -4.09 -16.09 -12.42
C ARG A 3 -5.45 -15.42 -12.37
N LYS A 4 -6.22 -15.74 -11.32
CA LYS A 4 -7.65 -15.40 -11.23
C LYS A 4 -7.96 -14.33 -10.20
N LEU A 5 -7.22 -14.30 -9.09
CA LEU A 5 -7.42 -13.33 -8.03
C LEU A 5 -6.09 -12.73 -7.57
N LEU A 6 -6.08 -11.40 -7.45
CA LEU A 6 -5.03 -10.66 -6.76
C LEU A 6 -5.56 -10.15 -5.43
N THR A 7 -4.85 -10.43 -4.35
CA THR A 7 -5.15 -9.93 -3.00
C THR A 7 -4.06 -8.96 -2.58
N TYR A 8 -4.46 -7.74 -2.25
CA TYR A 8 -3.56 -6.69 -1.80
C TYR A 8 -3.64 -6.57 -0.29
N HIS A 9 -2.50 -6.71 0.38
CA HIS A 9 -2.37 -6.45 1.79
C HIS A 9 -1.63 -5.14 1.98
N VAL A 10 -2.22 -4.22 2.74
CA VAL A 10 -1.61 -2.94 3.09
C VAL A 10 -1.62 -2.82 4.61
N ASN A 11 -0.43 -2.69 5.19
CA ASN A 11 -0.24 -2.52 6.62
C ASN A 11 0.34 -1.14 6.90
N PHE A 12 -0.47 -0.25 7.47
CA PHE A 12 -0.04 1.10 7.79
C PHE A 12 0.96 1.10 8.94
N THR A 13 2.17 1.59 8.66
CA THR A 13 3.24 1.75 9.64
C THR A 13 3.25 3.15 10.24
N LYS A 14 2.78 4.16 9.49
CA LYS A 14 2.68 5.54 9.97
C LYS A 14 1.57 6.30 9.26
N ALA A 15 0.92 7.21 9.98
CA ALA A 15 0.07 8.24 9.40
C ALA A 15 0.55 9.61 9.90
N VAL A 16 0.69 10.57 8.99
CA VAL A 16 1.10 11.94 9.26
C VAL A 16 0.01 12.86 8.76
N GLN A 17 -0.61 13.61 9.68
CA GLN A 17 -1.58 14.62 9.33
C GLN A 17 -1.17 15.95 9.96
N THR A 18 -0.92 16.92 9.10
CA THR A 18 -0.59 18.30 9.46
C THR A 18 -1.48 19.25 8.66
N ARG A 19 -1.47 20.54 8.99
CA ARG A 19 -2.23 21.55 8.24
C ARG A 19 -1.86 21.61 6.74
N ARG A 20 -0.66 21.18 6.34
CA ARG A 20 -0.16 21.31 4.96
C ARG A 20 0.10 19.96 4.28
N LEU A 21 -0.03 18.85 5.00
CA LEU A 21 0.35 17.54 4.50
C LEU A 21 -0.44 16.46 5.21
N THR A 22 -1.17 15.66 4.44
CA THR A 22 -1.72 14.38 4.88
C THR A 22 -0.98 13.28 4.12
N MET A 23 -0.26 12.41 4.83
CA MET A 23 0.55 11.34 4.26
C MET A 23 0.37 10.03 5.03
N GLY A 24 0.20 8.93 4.32
CA GLY A 24 0.26 7.58 4.86
C GLY A 24 1.59 6.90 4.48
N VAL A 25 2.13 6.12 5.41
CA VAL A 25 3.24 5.18 5.18
C VAL A 25 2.76 3.77 5.48
N ALA A 26 3.04 2.84 4.58
CA ALA A 26 2.62 1.45 4.73
C ALA A 26 3.64 0.49 4.12
N ASP A 27 3.67 -0.72 4.67
CA ASP A 27 4.21 -1.88 3.99
C ASP A 27 3.07 -2.59 3.27
N GLY A 28 3.38 -3.32 2.20
CA GLY A 28 2.38 -4.07 1.48
C GLY A 28 2.93 -5.32 0.83
N ARG A 29 2.01 -6.24 0.52
CA ARG A 29 2.30 -7.39 -0.32
C ARG A 29 1.12 -7.66 -1.24
N VAL A 30 1.43 -8.29 -2.36
CA VAL A 30 0.42 -8.78 -3.30
C VAL A 30 0.52 -10.29 -3.36
N GLU A 31 -0.60 -10.94 -3.11
CA GLU A 31 -0.77 -12.37 -3.31
C GLU A 31 -1.56 -12.60 -4.58
N ALA A 32 -1.18 -13.61 -5.34
CA ALA A 32 -1.90 -14.02 -6.53
C ALA A 32 -2.28 -15.49 -6.38
N ASP A 33 -3.57 -15.73 -6.27
CA ASP A 33 -4.15 -17.05 -5.94
C ASP A 33 -3.50 -17.69 -4.68
N GLY A 34 -3.17 -16.86 -3.69
CA GLY A 34 -2.55 -17.27 -2.41
C GLY A 34 -1.03 -17.34 -2.40
N GLU A 35 -0.36 -17.09 -3.53
CA GLU A 35 1.10 -17.02 -3.62
C GLU A 35 1.58 -15.56 -3.54
N GLU A 36 2.46 -15.23 -2.60
CA GLU A 36 3.07 -13.89 -2.53
C GLU A 36 3.98 -13.64 -3.74
N ILE A 37 3.71 -12.56 -4.47
CA ILE A 37 4.41 -12.24 -5.73
C ILE A 37 5.11 -10.89 -5.70
N TYR A 38 4.70 -9.98 -4.82
CA TYR A 38 5.33 -8.68 -4.65
C TYR A 38 5.33 -8.28 -3.18
N VAL A 39 6.42 -7.62 -2.77
CA VAL A 39 6.58 -7.02 -1.45
C VAL A 39 7.01 -5.59 -1.64
N VAL A 40 6.37 -4.68 -0.91
CA VAL A 40 6.69 -3.26 -0.87
C VAL A 40 6.92 -2.89 0.59
N LYS A 41 8.01 -2.16 0.84
CA LYS A 41 8.31 -1.58 2.14
C LYS A 41 8.33 -0.07 2.05
N ASP A 42 7.93 0.60 3.12
CA ASP A 42 7.99 2.05 3.27
C ASP A 42 7.29 2.81 2.12
N MET A 43 6.16 2.30 1.62
CA MET A 43 5.34 2.99 0.62
C MET A 43 4.78 4.28 1.23
N LYS A 44 5.03 5.41 0.58
CA LYS A 44 4.59 6.74 1.04
C LYS A 44 3.61 7.34 0.05
N VAL A 45 2.43 7.71 0.52
CA VAL A 45 1.39 8.35 -0.29
C VAL A 45 0.93 9.62 0.40
N ALA A 46 0.98 10.75 -0.30
CA ALA A 46 0.47 12.03 0.19
C ALA A 46 -0.81 12.41 -0.57
N LEU A 47 -1.77 12.99 0.16
CA LEU A 47 -2.92 13.63 -0.47
C LEU A 47 -2.49 15.00 -1.00
N SER A 48 -2.83 15.27 -2.26
CA SER A 48 -2.69 16.60 -2.86
C SER A 48 -4.08 17.21 -3.01
N GLU A 49 -4.24 18.45 -2.57
CA GLU A 49 -5.39 19.27 -2.94
C GLU A 49 -5.15 19.84 -4.34
N SER A 50 -6.20 19.89 -5.16
CA SER A 50 -6.16 20.39 -6.54
C SER A 50 -6.10 21.92 -6.61
#